data_AF-A0A2T3CQ63-F1
#
_entry.id   AF-A0A2T3CQ63-F1
#
_cell.length_a   1.000
_cell.length_b   1.000
_cell.length_c   1.000
_cell.angle_alpha   90.00
_cell.angle_beta   90.00
_cell.angle_gamma   90.00
#
_symmetry.space_group_name_H-M   'P 1'
#
loop_
_entity.id
_entity.type
_entity.pdbx_description
1 polymer ?
#
loop_
_entity_poly.entity_id
_entity_poly.type
_entity_poly.pdbx_seq_one_letter_code
_entity_poly.pdbx_strand_id
1 'polypeptide(L)'
;MLAEAKRNLKTLLPEWTELFELPINIHKLLTQQVSLTNPVLPQQMFLGEAAFTSMTDLEELLVHEMSHIWSSMIAEIYDFQLKGSSENYILPSGTGGKNPRGVLLACLFAISAVNYHQRLLASGSVRARPERLGFLHQYFLKSLATLQASTELSEIGKLITSRLEVFSSEPTTDTAQG
;
A
#
# COMPACT_ATOMS: atom_id res chain seq x y z
N MET A 1 4.65 10.33 -18.26
CA MET A 1 4.72 9.24 -17.26
C MET A 1 3.66 9.34 -16.19
N LEU A 2 3.62 10.36 -15.31
CA LEU A 2 2.64 10.39 -14.20
C LEU A 2 1.16 10.35 -14.62
N ALA A 3 0.76 11.18 -15.59
CA ALA A 3 -0.62 11.19 -16.10
C ALA A 3 -1.00 9.87 -16.79
N GLU A 4 -0.02 9.20 -17.40
CA GLU A 4 -0.19 7.90 -18.05
C GLU A 4 -0.32 6.79 -17.02
N ALA A 5 0.56 6.75 -16.01
CA ALA A 5 0.48 5.83 -14.89
C ALA A 5 -0.87 5.93 -14.17
N LYS A 6 -1.36 7.15 -13.88
CA LYS A 6 -2.68 7.36 -13.28
C LYS A 6 -3.81 6.82 -14.17
N ARG A 7 -3.74 7.03 -15.49
CA ARG A 7 -4.74 6.51 -16.43
C ARG A 7 -4.74 4.98 -16.45
N ASN A 8 -3.57 4.37 -16.55
CA ASN A 8 -3.41 2.91 -16.55
C ASN A 8 -3.95 2.31 -15.24
N LEU A 9 -3.65 2.93 -14.10
CA LEU A 9 -4.17 2.51 -12.80
C LEU A 9 -5.69 2.65 -12.73
N LYS A 10 -6.29 3.74 -13.21
CA LYS A 10 -7.77 3.88 -13.27
C LYS A 10 -8.41 2.81 -14.15
N THR A 11 -7.76 2.41 -15.25
CA THR A 11 -8.26 1.33 -16.10
C THR A 11 -8.13 -0.05 -15.42
N LEU A 12 -7.03 -0.29 -14.71
CA LEU A 12 -6.75 -1.59 -14.08
C LEU A 12 -7.46 -1.78 -12.73
N LEU A 13 -7.64 -0.69 -11.99
CA LEU A 13 -8.23 -0.58 -10.66
C LEU A 13 -9.35 0.47 -10.69
N PRO A 14 -10.46 0.22 -11.41
CA PRO A 14 -11.56 1.18 -11.53
C PRO A 14 -12.11 1.61 -10.17
N GLU A 15 -12.10 0.71 -9.18
CA GLU A 15 -12.55 0.99 -7.83
C GLU A 15 -11.67 2.00 -7.07
N TRP A 16 -10.48 2.33 -7.60
CA TRP A 16 -9.60 3.37 -7.06
C TRP A 16 -9.77 4.72 -7.76
N THR A 17 -10.65 4.85 -8.76
CA THR A 17 -10.79 6.06 -9.58
C THR A 17 -11.02 7.31 -8.73
N GLU A 18 -12.01 7.27 -7.85
CA GLU A 18 -12.35 8.37 -6.93
C GLU A 18 -11.18 8.69 -5.98
N LEU A 19 -10.48 7.64 -5.53
CA LEU A 19 -9.37 7.81 -4.61
C LEU A 19 -8.17 8.50 -5.29
N PHE A 20 -7.95 8.25 -6.58
CA PHE A 20 -6.94 8.96 -7.39
C PHE A 20 -7.32 10.41 -7.73
N GLU A 21 -8.57 10.81 -7.50
CA GLU A 21 -9.08 12.17 -7.72
C GLU A 21 -9.03 13.04 -6.46
N LEU A 22 -8.77 12.44 -5.30
CA LEU A 22 -8.50 13.19 -4.08
C LEU A 22 -7.32 14.17 -4.31
N PRO A 23 -7.39 15.39 -3.76
CA PRO A 23 -6.42 16.45 -4.02
C PRO A 23 -5.09 16.14 -3.33
N ILE A 24 -4.25 15.35 -4.00
CA ILE A 24 -2.89 15.01 -3.58
C ILE A 24 -1.90 15.75 -4.46
N ASN A 25 -1.09 16.58 -3.84
CA ASN A 25 -0.03 17.31 -4.52
C ASN A 25 1.18 16.39 -4.68
N ILE A 26 1.57 16.16 -5.94
CA ILE A 26 2.72 15.34 -6.28
C ILE A 26 3.88 16.25 -6.66
N HIS A 27 4.94 16.23 -5.85
CA HIS A 27 6.14 17.03 -6.04
C HIS A 27 7.25 16.16 -6.61
N LYS A 28 7.91 16.63 -7.65
CA LYS A 28 9.12 15.98 -8.16
C LYS A 28 10.34 16.48 -7.39
N LEU A 29 11.14 15.56 -6.88
CA LEU A 29 12.45 15.85 -6.29
C LEU A 29 13.56 15.61 -7.33
N LEU A 30 14.66 16.33 -7.17
CA LEU A 30 15.86 16.20 -7.99
C LEU A 30 16.91 15.26 -7.38
N THR A 31 16.49 14.46 -6.38
CA THR A 31 17.33 13.49 -5.68
C THR A 31 17.05 12.08 -6.20
N GLN A 32 17.99 11.15 -5.97
CA GLN A 32 17.88 9.74 -6.37
C GLN A 32 16.96 8.90 -5.46
N GLN A 33 16.30 9.52 -4.47
CA GLN A 33 15.34 8.80 -3.65
C GLN A 33 14.15 8.34 -4.51
N VAL A 34 13.52 7.22 -4.14
CA VAL A 34 12.34 6.74 -4.86
C VAL A 34 11.15 7.64 -4.53
N SER A 35 10.79 7.73 -3.25
CA SER A 35 9.68 8.54 -2.80
C SER A 35 9.84 8.98 -1.34
N LEU A 36 8.96 9.88 -0.93
CA LEU A 36 8.75 10.26 0.46
C LEU A 36 7.29 10.71 0.62
N THR A 37 6.63 10.20 1.67
CA THR A 37 5.43 10.79 2.26
C THR A 37 5.77 11.30 3.66
N ASN A 38 5.17 12.41 4.06
CA ASN A 38 5.46 13.05 5.34
C ASN A 38 4.19 13.13 6.20
N PRO A 39 4.17 12.51 7.40
CA PRO A 39 2.99 12.54 8.27
C PRO A 39 2.62 13.95 8.77
N VAL A 40 3.52 14.94 8.70
CA VAL A 40 3.19 16.33 9.06
C VAL A 40 2.71 17.18 7.88
N LEU A 41 2.75 16.65 6.65
CA LEU A 41 2.28 17.32 5.44
C LEU A 41 1.28 16.40 4.73
N PRO A 42 0.02 16.34 5.20
CA PRO A 42 -0.98 15.47 4.63
C PRO A 42 -1.21 15.80 3.15
N GLN A 43 -1.61 14.78 2.39
CA GLN A 43 -1.92 14.89 0.96
C GLN A 43 -0.75 15.42 0.10
N GLN A 44 0.49 15.29 0.58
CA GLN A 44 1.70 15.54 -0.21
C GLN A 44 2.43 14.23 -0.50
N MET A 45 2.84 14.03 -1.75
CA MET A 45 3.68 12.92 -2.19
C MET A 45 4.90 13.50 -2.89
N PHE A 46 6.09 13.07 -2.50
CA PHE A 46 7.33 13.48 -3.14
C PHE A 46 7.92 12.30 -3.90
N LEU A 47 8.24 12.48 -5.18
CA LEU A 47 8.79 11.45 -6.06
C LEU A 47 10.16 11.91 -6.58
N GLY A 48 11.23 11.19 -6.27
CA GLY A 48 12.55 11.49 -6.82
C GLY A 48 12.76 10.88 -8.20
N GLU A 49 13.96 11.02 -8.74
CA GLU A 49 14.23 10.60 -10.13
C GLU A 49 14.06 9.09 -10.32
N ALA A 50 14.43 8.30 -9.30
CA ALA A 50 14.32 6.85 -9.33
C ALA A 50 12.87 6.34 -9.45
N ALA A 51 11.86 7.13 -9.05
CA ALA A 51 10.44 6.80 -9.24
C ALA A 51 10.04 6.67 -10.72
N PHE A 52 10.79 7.30 -11.62
CA PHE A 52 10.46 7.39 -13.05
C PHE A 52 11.27 6.41 -13.90
N THR A 53 11.89 5.39 -13.29
CA THR A 53 12.73 4.40 -13.99
C THR A 53 11.92 3.54 -14.96
N SER A 54 10.74 3.07 -14.55
CA SER A 54 9.86 2.28 -15.40
C SER A 54 8.39 2.57 -15.11
N MET A 55 7.50 2.33 -16.07
CA MET A 55 6.07 2.57 -15.87
C MET A 55 5.49 1.66 -14.79
N THR A 56 5.91 0.40 -14.75
CA THR A 56 5.47 -0.57 -13.73
C THR A 56 5.90 -0.14 -12.33
N ASP A 57 7.12 0.39 -12.16
CA ASP A 57 7.60 0.87 -10.87
C ASP A 57 6.87 2.14 -10.43
N LEU A 58 6.61 3.07 -11.35
CA LEU A 58 5.83 4.27 -11.04
C LEU A 58 4.40 3.91 -10.65
N GLU A 59 3.75 2.99 -11.35
CA GLU A 59 2.39 2.55 -11.03
C GLU A 59 2.32 1.85 -9.65
N GLU A 60 3.24 0.93 -9.36
CA GLU A 60 3.35 0.29 -8.04
C GLU A 60 3.62 1.33 -6.93
N LEU A 61 4.49 2.31 -7.20
CA LEU A 61 4.83 3.36 -6.26
C LEU A 61 3.64 4.28 -5.98
N LEU A 62 2.86 4.63 -7.00
CA LEU A 62 1.61 5.39 -6.80
C LEU A 62 0.63 4.59 -5.94
N VAL A 63 0.47 3.29 -6.19
CA VAL A 63 -0.35 2.42 -5.34
C VAL A 63 0.15 2.46 -3.89
N HIS A 64 1.46 2.29 -3.69
CA HIS A 64 2.10 2.32 -2.38
C HIS A 64 1.85 3.63 -1.62
N GLU A 65 2.18 4.77 -2.22
CA GLU A 65 2.07 6.07 -1.54
C GLU A 65 0.61 6.47 -1.30
N MET A 66 -0.30 6.16 -2.24
CA MET A 66 -1.72 6.45 -2.08
C MET A 66 -2.34 5.62 -0.96
N SER A 67 -2.00 4.33 -0.86
CA SER A 67 -2.38 3.49 0.29
C SER A 67 -1.94 4.13 1.60
N HIS A 68 -0.69 4.60 1.69
CA HIS A 68 -0.18 5.27 2.88
C HIS A 68 -0.94 6.55 3.21
N ILE A 69 -1.19 7.41 2.21
CA ILE A 69 -1.91 8.67 2.41
C ILE A 69 -3.34 8.41 2.92
N TRP A 70 -4.11 7.53 2.25
CA TRP A 70 -5.50 7.28 2.63
C TRP A 70 -5.61 6.61 3.99
N SER A 71 -4.81 5.58 4.24
CA SER A 71 -4.83 4.90 5.53
C SER A 71 -4.37 5.82 6.67
N SER A 72 -3.42 6.73 6.41
CA SER A 72 -3.00 7.71 7.42
C SER A 72 -4.09 8.74 7.70
N MET A 73 -4.81 9.23 6.68
CA MET A 73 -5.96 10.12 6.90
C MET A 73 -7.06 9.46 7.74
N ILE A 74 -7.33 8.17 7.52
CA ILE A 74 -8.27 7.42 8.37
C ILE A 74 -7.73 7.30 9.81
N ALA A 75 -6.44 7.01 9.96
CA ALA A 75 -5.79 6.88 11.27
C ALA A 75 -5.75 8.19 12.08
N GLU A 76 -5.84 9.35 11.43
CA GLU A 76 -5.97 10.65 12.13
C GLU A 76 -7.34 10.81 12.81
N ILE A 77 -8.38 10.21 12.24
CA ILE A 77 -9.74 10.25 12.82
C ILE A 77 -9.86 9.19 13.92
N TYR A 78 -9.41 7.98 13.65
CA TYR A 78 -9.41 6.87 14.59
C TYR A 78 -8.15 6.04 14.40
N ASP A 79 -7.24 6.13 15.38
CA ASP A 79 -5.96 5.46 15.34
C ASP A 79 -6.10 3.92 15.26
N PHE A 80 -5.25 3.28 14.47
CA PHE A 80 -5.20 1.83 14.32
C PHE A 80 -4.52 1.10 15.48
N GLN A 81 -3.81 1.83 16.32
CA GLN A 81 -3.14 1.30 17.50
C GLN A 81 -3.71 1.90 18.79
N LEU A 82 -3.42 1.26 19.91
CA LEU A 82 -3.67 1.83 21.24
C LEU A 82 -2.67 2.95 21.54
N LYS A 83 -3.07 3.87 22.42
CA LYS A 83 -2.18 4.94 22.89
C LYS A 83 -0.99 4.33 23.65
N GLY A 84 0.22 4.72 23.26
CA GLY A 84 1.45 4.27 23.93
C GLY A 84 1.93 2.88 23.51
N SER A 85 1.48 2.35 22.37
CA SER A 85 2.01 1.08 21.86
C SER A 85 3.52 1.14 21.65
N SER A 86 4.15 -0.02 21.76
CA SER A 86 5.57 -0.19 21.56
C SER A 86 6.03 0.06 20.11
N GLU A 87 7.30 0.44 19.94
CA GLU A 87 7.97 0.62 18.64
C GLU A 87 9.00 -0.50 18.38
N ASN A 88 8.69 -1.72 18.80
CA ASN A 88 9.63 -2.86 18.78
C ASN A 88 9.44 -3.78 17.56
N TYR A 89 8.52 -3.48 16.66
CA TYR A 89 8.25 -4.31 15.50
C TYR A 89 9.27 -4.08 14.38
N ILE A 90 9.60 -5.16 13.69
CA ILE A 90 10.48 -5.18 12.52
C ILE A 90 9.67 -5.68 11.32
N LEU A 91 9.62 -4.88 10.27
CA LEU A 91 8.94 -5.26 9.02
C LEU A 91 9.68 -6.40 8.32
N PRO A 92 9.01 -7.15 7.43
CA PRO A 92 9.66 -8.20 6.65
C PRO A 92 10.85 -7.72 5.79
N SER A 93 10.93 -6.42 5.50
CA SER A 93 12.08 -5.77 4.85
C SER A 93 13.31 -5.61 5.77
N GLY A 94 13.20 -5.91 7.07
CA GLY A 94 14.20 -5.63 8.08
C GLY A 94 14.11 -4.22 8.68
N THR A 95 13.15 -3.39 8.25
CA THR A 95 12.97 -2.05 8.80
C THR A 95 12.38 -2.13 10.21
N GLY A 96 13.19 -1.82 11.23
CA GLY A 96 12.79 -1.78 12.64
C GLY A 96 12.12 -0.48 13.07
N GLY A 97 11.87 -0.35 14.38
CA GLY A 97 11.31 0.85 14.98
C GLY A 97 9.86 1.10 14.61
N LYS A 98 9.09 0.05 14.30
CA LYS A 98 7.68 0.18 13.93
C LYS A 98 6.79 -0.09 15.13
N ASN A 99 5.70 0.66 15.19
CA ASN A 99 4.54 0.39 16.03
C ASN A 99 3.48 -0.40 15.24
N PRO A 100 2.41 -0.89 15.89
CA PRO A 100 1.35 -1.65 15.21
C PRO A 100 0.73 -0.88 14.04
N ARG A 101 0.57 0.45 14.14
CA ARG A 101 0.09 1.30 13.04
C ARG A 101 1.02 1.19 11.83
N GLY A 102 2.34 1.30 12.05
CA GLY A 102 3.34 1.18 10.99
C GLY A 102 3.33 -0.19 10.31
N VAL A 103 3.12 -1.28 11.08
CA VAL A 103 2.95 -2.62 10.52
C VAL A 103 1.64 -2.72 9.72
N LEU A 104 0.55 -2.13 10.20
CA LEU A 104 -0.75 -2.15 9.50
C LEU A 104 -0.69 -1.36 8.20
N LEU A 105 -0.08 -0.18 8.19
CA LEU A 105 0.17 0.60 6.98
C LEU A 105 1.03 -0.18 5.97
N ALA A 106 2.05 -0.91 6.46
CA ALA A 106 2.87 -1.77 5.62
C ALA A 106 2.06 -2.93 5.00
N CYS A 107 1.15 -3.51 5.78
CA CYS A 107 0.26 -4.58 5.33
C CYS A 107 -0.73 -4.08 4.26
N LEU A 108 -1.33 -2.91 4.48
CA LEU A 108 -2.30 -2.27 3.57
C LEU A 108 -1.70 -1.87 2.22
N PHE A 109 -0.45 -1.36 2.20
CA PHE A 109 0.23 -1.15 0.92
C PHE A 109 0.49 -2.50 0.25
N ALA A 110 1.01 -3.49 1.00
CA ALA A 110 1.46 -4.74 0.40
C ALA A 110 0.32 -5.46 -0.32
N ILE A 111 -0.86 -5.52 0.31
CA ILE A 111 -2.05 -6.12 -0.32
C ILE A 111 -2.57 -5.31 -1.50
N SER A 112 -2.48 -3.98 -1.45
CA SER A 112 -2.86 -3.11 -2.57
C SER A 112 -1.94 -3.34 -3.78
N ALA A 113 -0.64 -3.47 -3.54
CA ALA A 113 0.36 -3.79 -4.57
C ALA A 113 0.18 -5.23 -5.11
N VAL A 114 -0.20 -6.19 -4.26
CA VAL A 114 -0.58 -7.55 -4.67
C VAL A 114 -1.77 -7.50 -5.63
N ASN A 115 -2.86 -6.80 -5.29
CA ASN A 115 -4.02 -6.66 -6.16
C ASN A 115 -3.63 -6.04 -7.52
N TYR A 116 -2.84 -4.97 -7.52
CA TYR A 116 -2.32 -4.36 -8.74
C TYR A 116 -1.56 -5.37 -9.62
N HIS A 117 -0.58 -6.09 -9.06
CA HIS A 117 0.21 -7.07 -9.82
C HIS A 117 -0.61 -8.28 -10.27
N GLN A 118 -1.56 -8.75 -9.46
CA GLN A 118 -2.49 -9.82 -9.83
C GLN A 118 -3.32 -9.42 -11.05
N ARG A 119 -3.89 -8.21 -11.07
CA ARG A 119 -4.66 -7.72 -12.22
C ARG A 119 -3.80 -7.51 -13.45
N LEU A 120 -2.57 -7.03 -13.27
CA LEU A 120 -1.61 -6.89 -14.36
C LEU A 120 -1.29 -8.25 -14.99
N LEU A 121 -1.07 -9.28 -14.17
CA LEU A 121 -0.88 -10.66 -14.62
C LEU A 121 -2.11 -11.23 -15.31
N ALA A 122 -3.31 -11.06 -14.72
CA ALA A 122 -4.57 -11.54 -15.27
C ALA A 122 -4.92 -10.89 -16.62
N SER A 123 -4.50 -9.63 -16.85
CA SER A 123 -4.67 -8.94 -18.13
C SER A 123 -3.76 -9.46 -19.26
N GLY A 124 -2.82 -10.37 -18.97
CA GLY A 124 -1.82 -10.83 -19.92
C GLY A 124 -0.78 -9.77 -20.29
N SER A 125 -0.61 -8.74 -19.45
CA SER A 125 0.32 -7.65 -19.73
C SER A 125 1.78 -8.14 -19.74
N VAL A 126 2.54 -7.73 -20.75
CA VAL A 126 4.00 -7.96 -20.81
C VAL A 126 4.77 -7.28 -19.66
N ARG A 127 4.13 -6.35 -18.93
CA ARG A 127 4.68 -5.67 -17.75
C ARG A 127 4.51 -6.47 -16.46
N ALA A 128 3.79 -7.59 -16.49
CA ALA A 128 3.55 -8.43 -15.32
C ALA A 128 4.87 -9.01 -14.79
N ARG A 129 5.02 -9.01 -13.46
CA ARG A 129 6.22 -9.45 -12.74
C ARG A 129 5.85 -10.52 -11.68
N PRO A 130 5.68 -11.80 -12.06
CA PRO A 130 5.25 -12.84 -11.14
C PRO A 130 6.13 -12.99 -9.89
N GLU A 131 7.43 -12.78 -10.04
CA GLU A 131 8.40 -12.79 -8.94
C GLU A 131 8.16 -11.64 -7.95
N ARG A 132 7.85 -10.43 -8.45
CA ARG A 132 7.51 -9.28 -7.61
C ARG A 132 6.19 -9.51 -6.88
N LEU A 133 5.20 -10.09 -7.56
CA LEU A 133 3.93 -10.50 -6.94
C LEU A 133 4.15 -11.49 -5.79
N GLY A 134 4.93 -12.54 -6.03
CA GLY A 134 5.27 -13.53 -5.00
C GLY A 134 5.97 -12.90 -3.78
N PHE A 135 6.92 -12.00 -4.01
CA PHE A 135 7.58 -11.25 -2.95
C PHE A 135 6.59 -10.40 -2.13
N LEU A 136 5.74 -9.62 -2.80
CA LEU A 136 4.77 -8.74 -2.13
C LEU A 136 3.73 -9.54 -1.34
N HIS A 137 3.30 -10.68 -1.87
CA HIS A 137 2.38 -11.57 -1.18
C HIS A 137 3.00 -12.15 0.09
N GLN A 138 4.25 -12.61 0.05
CA GLN A 138 4.97 -13.06 1.24
C GLN A 138 5.18 -11.92 2.26
N TYR A 139 5.48 -10.71 1.78
CA TYR A 139 5.61 -9.54 2.63
C TYR A 139 4.29 -9.23 3.35
N PHE A 140 3.17 -9.27 2.63
CA PHE A 140 1.82 -9.10 3.17
C PHE A 140 1.54 -10.14 4.26
N LEU A 141 1.68 -11.44 3.96
CA LEU A 141 1.39 -12.51 4.92
C LEU A 141 2.22 -12.40 6.21
N LYS A 142 3.51 -12.08 6.10
CA LYS A 142 4.37 -11.88 7.26
C LYS A 142 3.96 -10.66 8.09
N SER A 143 3.58 -9.56 7.44
CA SER A 143 3.09 -8.36 8.13
C SER A 143 1.75 -8.62 8.82
N LEU A 144 0.86 -9.37 8.17
CA LEU A 144 -0.43 -9.78 8.73
C LEU A 144 -0.25 -10.64 9.99
N ALA A 145 0.64 -11.64 9.93
CA ALA A 145 0.95 -12.48 11.09
C ALA A 145 1.46 -11.66 12.29
N THR A 146 2.27 -10.63 12.05
CA THR A 146 2.71 -9.70 13.11
C THR A 146 1.54 -8.97 13.75
N LEU A 147 0.54 -8.55 12.97
CA LEU A 147 -0.65 -7.84 13.45
C LEU A 147 -1.58 -8.76 14.24
N GLN A 148 -1.79 -9.99 13.76
CA GLN A 148 -2.59 -11.00 14.46
C GLN A 148 -2.02 -11.35 15.85
N ALA A 149 -0.70 -11.31 15.99
CA ALA A 149 -0.02 -11.51 17.26
C ALA A 149 0.01 -10.26 18.16
N SER A 150 -0.36 -9.07 17.65
CA SER A 150 -0.31 -7.83 18.40
C SER A 150 -1.53 -7.67 19.30
N THR A 151 -1.27 -7.41 20.59
CA THR A 151 -2.31 -7.01 21.56
C THR A 151 -2.52 -5.50 21.60
N GLU A 152 -1.78 -4.74 20.80
CA GLU A 152 -1.70 -3.29 20.86
C GLU A 152 -2.51 -2.58 19.76
N LEU A 153 -3.36 -3.31 19.04
CA LEU A 153 -4.30 -2.78 18.06
C LEU A 153 -5.52 -2.17 18.73
N SER A 154 -6.01 -1.05 18.19
CA SER A 154 -7.32 -0.51 18.53
C SER A 154 -8.45 -1.37 17.94
N GLU A 155 -9.71 -1.07 18.25
CA GLU A 155 -10.85 -1.81 17.69
C GLU A 155 -10.92 -1.71 16.16
N ILE A 156 -10.64 -0.54 15.59
CA ILE A 156 -10.56 -0.40 14.12
C ILE A 156 -9.34 -1.13 13.54
N GLY A 157 -8.20 -1.13 14.24
CA GLY A 157 -7.01 -1.89 13.84
C GLY A 157 -7.26 -3.40 13.80
N LYS A 158 -7.98 -3.93 14.79
CA LYS A 158 -8.42 -5.33 14.84
C LYS A 158 -9.40 -5.64 13.71
N LEU A 159 -10.37 -4.76 13.45
CA LEU A 159 -11.34 -4.92 12.37
C LEU A 159 -10.66 -4.95 10.99
N ILE A 160 -9.70 -4.05 10.74
CA ILE A 160 -8.94 -4.05 9.48
C ILE A 160 -8.13 -5.34 9.37
N THR A 161 -7.43 -5.74 10.44
CA THR A 161 -6.63 -6.98 10.46
C THR A 161 -7.48 -8.21 10.16
N SER A 162 -8.68 -8.33 10.75
CA SER A 162 -9.56 -9.48 10.48
C SER A 162 -10.11 -9.49 9.04
N ARG A 163 -10.39 -8.31 8.46
CA ARG A 163 -10.79 -8.21 7.05
C ARG A 163 -9.66 -8.61 6.11
N LEU A 164 -8.41 -8.24 6.43
CA LEU A 164 -7.23 -8.65 5.67
C LEU A 164 -7.00 -10.18 5.75
N GLU A 165 -7.26 -10.78 6.90
CA GLU A 165 -7.21 -12.24 7.07
C GLU A 165 -8.23 -12.95 6.17
N VAL A 166 -9.49 -12.52 6.18
CA VAL A 166 -10.52 -13.09 5.29
C VAL A 166 -10.08 -12.96 3.83
N PHE A 167 -9.64 -11.78 3.41
CA PHE A 167 -9.14 -11.54 2.06
C PHE A 167 -7.94 -12.43 1.69
N SER A 168 -7.06 -12.74 2.65
CA SER A 168 -5.91 -13.63 2.42
C SER A 168 -6.29 -15.10 2.25
N SER A 169 -7.44 -15.50 2.82
CA SER A 169 -7.95 -16.88 2.79
C SER A 169 -8.86 -17.16 1.60
N GLU A 170 -9.43 -16.13 1.00
CA GLU A 170 -10.20 -16.25 -0.23
C GLU A 170 -9.24 -16.28 -1.43
N PRO A 171 -9.20 -17.39 -2.22
CA PRO A 171 -8.57 -17.30 -3.52
C PRO A 171 -9.34 -16.23 -4.29
N THR A 172 -8.66 -15.18 -4.76
CA THR A 172 -9.26 -14.08 -5.53
C THR A 172 -9.89 -14.62 -6.81
N THR A 173 -11.10 -15.14 -6.69
CA THR A 173 -12.06 -15.44 -7.74
C THR A 173 -13.16 -14.42 -7.59
N ASP A 174 -12.87 -13.17 -7.94
CA ASP A 174 -13.95 -12.29 -8.38
C ASP A 174 -13.53 -11.63 -9.68
N THR A 175 -13.95 -12.30 -10.75
CA THR A 175 -14.17 -11.73 -12.06
C THR A 175 -14.94 -10.43 -11.91
N ALA A 176 -14.37 -9.36 -12.46
CA ALA A 176 -15.05 -8.14 -12.86
C ALA A 176 -16.55 -8.35 -13.16
N GLN A 177 -17.42 -7.91 -12.26
CA GLN A 177 -18.78 -7.47 -12.57
C GLN A 177 -19.12 -6.27 -11.68
N GLY A 178 -19.23 -5.11 -12.32
CA GLY A 178 -19.53 -3.81 -11.75
C GLY A 178 -19.25 -2.73 -12.79
#